data_AF-A0A972Y5L7-F1
#
_entry.id   AF-A0A972Y5L7-F1
#
_cell.length_a   1.000
_cell.length_b   1.000
_cell.length_c   1.000
_cell.angle_alpha   90.00
_cell.angle_beta   90.00
_cell.angle_gamma   90.00
#
_symmetry.space_group_name_H-M   'P 1'
#
loop_
_entity.id
_entity.type
_entity.pdbx_description
1 polymer ?
#
loop_
_entity_poly.entity_id
_entity_poly.type
_entity_poly.pdbx_seq_one_letter_code
_entity_poly.pdbx_strand_id
1 'polypeptide(L)'
;MYWLLEAQVQAYAISFADFFYNSDGSVGFGAWILRALALIIGAFGIYRFKTKQQQCTIDPKQKKKNLLLVTALIIVLGLGIFLSLEKWSSWYFDAYVVPAQKKELNSNSYQK
;
A
#
# COMPACT_ATOMS: atom_id res chain seq x y z
N MET A 1 -13.67 30.95 -10.15
CA MET A 1 -12.54 30.16 -10.70
C MET A 1 -11.99 29.16 -9.68
N TYR A 2 -11.79 29.54 -8.41
CA TYR A 2 -11.38 28.63 -7.32
C TYR A 2 -12.29 27.40 -7.12
N TRP A 3 -13.62 27.60 -7.12
CA TRP A 3 -14.61 26.53 -6.95
C TRP A 3 -14.58 25.42 -8.01
N LEU A 4 -14.13 25.72 -9.24
CA LEU A 4 -14.02 24.71 -10.31
C LEU A 4 -12.77 23.84 -10.14
N LEU A 5 -11.72 24.37 -9.51
CA LEU A 5 -10.50 23.60 -9.23
C LEU A 5 -10.75 22.58 -8.10
N GLU A 6 -11.45 22.96 -7.04
CA GLU A 6 -11.78 22.07 -5.92
C GLU A 6 -12.69 20.91 -6.32
N ALA A 7 -13.70 21.18 -7.17
CA ALA A 7 -14.60 20.15 -7.67
C ALA A 7 -13.88 19.09 -8.54
N GLN A 8 -12.91 19.51 -9.35
CA GLN A 8 -12.09 18.59 -10.16
C GLN A 8 -11.17 17.73 -9.28
N VAL A 9 -10.59 18.32 -8.23
CA VAL A 9 -9.73 17.61 -7.27
C VAL A 9 -10.54 16.59 -6.46
N GLN A 10 -11.75 16.93 -6.01
CA GLN A 10 -12.63 16.01 -5.30
C GLN A 10 -13.11 14.87 -6.20
N ALA A 11 -13.51 15.15 -7.44
CA ALA A 11 -13.88 14.12 -8.41
C ALA A 11 -12.71 13.16 -8.70
N TYR A 12 -11.49 13.69 -8.80
CA TYR A 12 -10.29 12.87 -8.99
C TYR A 12 -9.99 12.01 -7.74
N ALA A 13 -10.11 12.57 -6.54
CA ALA A 13 -9.88 11.85 -5.29
C ALA A 13 -10.91 10.72 -5.07
N ILE A 14 -12.17 10.95 -5.41
CA ILE A 14 -13.24 9.94 -5.34
C ILE A 14 -12.99 8.83 -6.37
N SER A 15 -12.67 9.20 -7.62
CA SER A 15 -12.34 8.23 -8.68
C SER A 15 -11.11 7.37 -8.32
N PHE A 16 -10.11 7.98 -7.69
CA PHE A 16 -8.95 7.26 -7.17
C PHE A 16 -9.36 6.31 -6.03
N ALA A 17 -10.15 6.77 -5.07
CA ALA A 17 -10.61 5.94 -3.95
C ALA A 17 -11.46 4.74 -4.43
N ASP A 18 -12.39 4.95 -5.34
CA ASP A 18 -13.25 3.90 -5.93
C ASP A 18 -12.45 2.83 -6.69
N PHE A 19 -11.26 3.17 -7.21
CA PHE A 19 -10.39 2.18 -7.83
C PHE A 19 -9.76 1.23 -6.80
N PHE A 20 -9.43 1.72 -5.60
CA PHE A 20 -8.77 0.94 -4.55
C PHE A 20 -9.73 0.34 -3.52
N TYR A 21 -10.94 0.90 -3.39
CA TYR A 21 -11.95 0.49 -2.41
C TYR A 21 -13.31 0.36 -3.09
N ASN A 22 -14.08 -0.65 -2.70
CA ASN A 22 -15.47 -0.79 -3.10
C ASN A 22 -16.36 0.15 -2.26
N SER A 23 -17.62 0.30 -2.67
CA SER A 23 -18.59 1.18 -1.99
C SER A 23 -18.93 0.78 -0.56
N ASP A 24 -18.62 -0.46 -0.15
CA ASP A 24 -18.73 -0.98 1.22
C ASP A 24 -17.44 -0.76 2.04
N GLY A 25 -16.43 -0.10 1.47
CA GLY A 25 -15.10 0.08 2.06
C GLY A 25 -14.22 -1.16 1.99
N SER A 26 -14.68 -2.25 1.37
CA SER A 26 -13.86 -3.44 1.15
C SER A 26 -12.79 -3.20 0.09
N VAL A 27 -11.81 -4.09 0.03
CA VAL A 27 -10.68 -3.94 -0.88
C VAL A 27 -11.13 -4.06 -2.34
N GLY A 28 -10.96 -2.99 -3.10
CA GLY A 28 -11.28 -2.92 -4.53
C GLY A 28 -10.22 -3.56 -5.43
N PHE A 29 -10.51 -3.56 -6.73
CA PHE A 29 -9.68 -4.20 -7.75
C PHE A 29 -8.26 -3.62 -7.85
N GLY A 30 -8.12 -2.29 -7.74
CA GLY A 30 -6.82 -1.61 -7.80
C GLY A 30 -5.87 -2.00 -6.68
N ALA A 31 -6.40 -2.24 -5.48
CA ALA A 31 -5.60 -2.69 -4.35
C ALA A 31 -5.12 -4.15 -4.53
N TRP A 32 -5.90 -5.01 -5.17
CA TRP A 32 -5.46 -6.35 -5.57
C TRP A 32 -4.35 -6.29 -6.63
N ILE A 33 -4.47 -5.41 -7.63
CA ILE A 33 -3.42 -5.18 -8.62
C ILE A 33 -2.13 -4.75 -7.92
N LEU A 34 -2.19 -3.79 -6.99
CA LEU A 34 -1.02 -3.28 -6.29
C LEU A 34 -0.31 -4.39 -5.50
N ARG A 35 -1.07 -5.28 -4.83
CA ARG A 35 -0.53 -6.45 -4.13
C ARG A 35 0.13 -7.43 -5.08
N ALA A 36 -0.49 -7.72 -6.23
CA ALA A 36 0.10 -8.58 -7.25
C ALA A 36 1.43 -7.98 -7.78
N LEU A 37 1.46 -6.68 -8.04
CA LEU A 37 2.66 -5.94 -8.45
C LEU A 37 3.77 -6.04 -7.40
N ALA A 38 3.43 -5.88 -6.12
CA ALA A 38 4.39 -6.02 -5.02
C ALA A 38 5.01 -7.43 -4.98
N LEU A 39 4.19 -8.49 -5.16
CA LEU A 39 4.69 -9.87 -5.23
C LEU A 39 5.60 -10.09 -6.45
N ILE A 40 5.25 -9.55 -7.62
CA ILE A 40 6.06 -9.64 -8.83
C ILE A 40 7.42 -8.97 -8.62
N ILE A 41 7.44 -7.76 -8.04
CA ILE A 41 8.69 -7.03 -7.75
C ILE A 41 9.55 -7.80 -6.76
N GLY A 42 8.94 -8.34 -5.69
CA GLY A 42 9.65 -9.18 -4.71
C GLY A 42 10.26 -10.42 -5.35
N ALA A 43 9.48 -11.15 -6.16
CA ALA A 43 9.95 -12.33 -6.90
C ALA A 43 11.06 -11.98 -7.90
N PHE A 44 10.93 -10.86 -8.61
CA PHE A 44 11.94 -10.35 -9.53
C PHE A 44 13.25 -10.02 -8.81
N GLY A 45 13.19 -9.41 -7.63
CA GLY A 45 14.34 -9.15 -6.77
C GLY A 45 15.08 -10.44 -6.39
N ILE A 46 14.35 -11.46 -5.95
CA ILE A 46 14.90 -12.78 -5.62
C ILE A 46 15.52 -13.44 -6.86
N TYR A 47 14.86 -13.38 -8.01
CA TYR A 47 15.36 -13.92 -9.28
C TYR A 47 16.68 -13.26 -9.69
N ARG A 48 16.74 -11.92 -9.68
CA ARG A 48 17.98 -11.16 -9.98
C ARG A 48 19.11 -11.53 -9.04
N PHE A 49 18.81 -11.68 -7.74
CA PHE A 49 19.80 -12.08 -6.75
C PHE A 49 20.33 -13.50 -7.02
N LYS A 50 19.44 -14.46 -7.32
CA LYS A 50 19.81 -15.82 -7.71
C LYS A 50 20.72 -15.83 -8.94
N THR A 51 20.37 -15.10 -10.00
CA THR A 51 21.17 -15.01 -11.23
C THR A 51 22.56 -14.43 -10.95
N LYS A 52 22.67 -13.40 -10.11
CA LYS A 52 23.97 -12.82 -9.72
C LYS A 52 24.82 -13.82 -8.92
N GLN A 53 24.22 -14.58 -8.01
CA GLN A 53 24.95 -15.61 -7.27
C GLN A 53 25.45 -16.77 -8.17
N GLN A 54 24.77 -17.08 -9.28
CA GLN A 54 25.21 -18.12 -10.20
C GLN A 54 26.51 -17.75 -10.93
N GLN A 55 26.77 -16.46 -11.11
CA GLN A 55 27.97 -15.95 -11.80
C GLN A 55 29.22 -15.96 -10.91
N CYS A 56 29.09 -16.18 -9.60
CA CYS A 56 30.22 -16.22 -8.66
C CYS A 56 30.56 -17.67 -8.25
N THR A 57 31.85 -17.97 -8.18
CA THR A 57 32.38 -19.22 -7.58
C THR A 57 32.25 -19.14 -6.05
N ILE A 58 31.06 -19.44 -5.55
CA ILE A 58 30.74 -19.54 -4.11
C ILE A 58 30.27 -20.97 -3.82
N ASP A 59 30.59 -21.48 -2.63
CA ASP A 59 30.13 -22.80 -2.17
C ASP A 59 28.58 -22.93 -2.28
N PRO A 60 28.06 -23.98 -2.95
CA PRO A 60 26.62 -24.20 -3.13
C PRO A 60 25.83 -24.26 -1.81
N LYS A 61 26.46 -24.65 -0.68
CA LYS A 61 25.80 -24.65 0.64
C LYS A 61 25.55 -23.23 1.15
N GLN A 62 26.49 -22.30 0.91
CA GLN A 62 26.35 -20.90 1.31
C GLN A 62 25.38 -20.13 0.41
N LYS A 63 25.32 -20.44 -0.89
CA LYS A 63 24.33 -19.86 -1.83
C LYS A 63 22.88 -20.06 -1.34
N LYS A 64 22.55 -21.27 -0.88
CA LYS A 64 21.20 -21.59 -0.35
C LYS A 64 20.86 -20.79 0.91
N LYS A 65 21.82 -20.67 1.84
CA LYS A 65 21.63 -19.90 3.08
C LYS A 65 21.42 -18.41 2.79
N ASN A 66 22.21 -17.83 1.89
CA ASN A 66 22.10 -16.42 1.53
C ASN A 66 20.81 -16.12 0.77
N LEU A 67 20.37 -17.02 -0.12
CA LEU A 67 19.08 -16.88 -0.80
C LEU A 67 17.93 -16.92 0.20
N LEU A 68 17.94 -17.89 1.14
CA LEU A 68 16.95 -17.98 2.19
C LEU A 68 16.92 -16.71 3.07
N LEU A 69 18.09 -16.19 3.43
CA LEU A 69 18.22 -15.00 4.27
C LEU A 69 17.67 -13.75 3.58
N VAL A 70 17.97 -13.55 2.29
CA VAL A 70 17.40 -12.43 1.51
C VAL A 70 15.89 -12.57 1.36
N THR A 71 15.39 -13.77 1.05
CA THR A 71 13.94 -14.00 0.96
C THR A 71 13.25 -13.72 2.30
N ALA A 72 13.81 -14.20 3.41
CA ALA A 72 13.28 -13.93 4.75
C ALA A 72 13.29 -12.43 5.07
N LEU A 73 14.37 -11.72 4.74
CA LEU A 73 14.45 -10.27 4.93
C LEU A 73 13.38 -9.51 4.14
N ILE A 74 13.18 -9.86 2.86
CA ILE A 74 12.15 -9.22 2.02
C ILE A 74 10.76 -9.44 2.62
N ILE A 75 10.46 -10.64 3.11
CA ILE A 75 9.16 -10.96 3.73
C ILE A 75 8.99 -10.19 5.05
N VAL A 76 9.97 -10.27 5.95
CA VAL A 76 9.89 -9.64 7.27
C VAL A 76 9.82 -8.12 7.17
N LEU A 77 10.66 -7.51 6.33
CA LEU A 77 10.64 -6.06 6.13
C LEU A 77 9.39 -5.63 5.35
N GLY A 78 9.01 -6.35 4.29
CA GLY A 78 7.83 -6.04 3.50
C GLY A 78 6.54 -6.08 4.33
N LEU A 79 6.30 -7.19 5.04
CA LEU A 79 5.13 -7.33 5.91
C LEU A 79 5.22 -6.42 7.14
N GLY A 80 6.40 -6.29 7.74
CA GLY A 80 6.61 -5.45 8.91
C GLY A 80 6.32 -3.97 8.62
N ILE A 81 6.84 -3.46 7.51
CA ILE A 81 6.57 -2.08 7.07
C ILE A 81 5.08 -1.92 6.71
N PHE A 82 4.51 -2.86 5.96
CA PHE A 82 3.10 -2.81 5.56
C PHE A 82 2.16 -2.72 6.77
N LEU A 83 2.29 -3.65 7.73
CA LEU A 83 1.45 -3.69 8.93
C LEU A 83 1.65 -2.45 9.81
N SER A 84 2.89 -1.96 9.90
CA SER A 84 3.18 -0.74 10.65
C SER A 84 2.49 0.47 10.03
N LEU A 85 2.59 0.64 8.71
CA LEU A 85 1.95 1.75 7.98
C LEU A 85 0.42 1.67 8.02
N GLU A 86 -0.15 0.46 7.92
CA GLU A 86 -1.59 0.24 8.02
C GLU A 86 -2.11 0.67 9.41
N LYS A 87 -1.46 0.18 10.48
CA LYS A 87 -1.81 0.53 11.85
C LYS A 87 -1.72 2.04 12.10
N TRP A 88 -0.63 2.66 11.62
CA TRP A 88 -0.35 4.06 11.89
C TRP A 88 -1.28 4.98 11.09
N SER A 89 -1.56 4.63 9.84
CA SER A 89 -2.52 5.38 9.02
C SER A 89 -3.93 5.28 9.59
N SER A 90 -4.41 4.08 9.95
CA SER A 90 -5.72 3.89 10.59
C SER A 90 -5.86 4.71 11.87
N TRP A 91 -4.87 4.68 12.76
CA TRP A 91 -4.87 5.51 13.96
C TRP A 91 -4.96 7.00 13.64
N TYR A 92 -4.20 7.48 12.65
CA TYR A 92 -4.23 8.89 12.23
C TYR A 92 -5.61 9.29 11.65
N PHE A 93 -6.20 8.44 10.80
CA PHE A 93 -7.53 8.70 10.23
C PHE A 93 -8.61 8.78 11.31
N ASP A 94 -8.62 7.85 12.26
CA ASP A 94 -9.59 7.84 13.34
C ASP A 94 -9.44 9.03 14.29
N ALA A 95 -8.20 9.42 14.60
CA ALA A 95 -7.93 10.48 15.55
C ALA A 95 -8.20 11.89 14.99
N TYR A 96 -7.97 12.12 13.70
CA TYR A 96 -7.96 13.48 13.13
C TYR A 96 -8.97 13.66 11.99
N VAL A 97 -9.11 12.69 11.09
CA VAL A 97 -9.89 12.85 9.86
C VAL A 97 -11.38 12.59 10.11
N VAL A 98 -11.72 11.47 10.74
CA VAL A 98 -13.10 11.10 11.08
C VAL A 98 -13.80 12.16 11.96
N PRO A 99 -13.20 12.68 13.04
CA PRO A 99 -13.85 13.71 13.86
C PRO A 99 -14.04 15.04 13.13
N ALA A 100 -13.13 15.41 12.22
CA ALA A 100 -13.30 16.59 11.37
C ALA A 100 -14.49 16.41 10.41
N GLN A 101 -14.57 15.26 9.72
CA GLN A 101 -15.68 14.94 8.82
C GLN A 101 -17.04 14.95 9.55
N LYS A 102 -17.11 14.41 10.77
CA LYS A 102 -18.36 14.41 11.56
C LYS A 102 -18.81 15.83 11.93
N LYS A 103 -17.89 16.75 12.22
CA LYS A 103 -18.23 18.15 12.51
C LYS A 103 -18.81 18.84 11.28
N GLU A 104 -18.23 18.62 10.10
CA GLU A 104 -18.71 19.17 8.83
C GLU A 104 -20.07 18.58 8.40
N LEU A 105 -20.26 17.27 8.59
CA LEU A 105 -21.52 16.61 8.28
C LEU A 105 -22.67 17.11 9.18
N ASN A 106 -22.38 17.29 10.47
CA ASN A 106 -23.33 17.83 11.43
C ASN A 106 -23.64 19.31 11.14
N SER A 107 -22.66 20.15 10.81
CA SER A 107 -22.93 21.56 10.46
C SER A 107 -23.76 21.71 9.18
N ASN A 108 -23.53 20.87 8.16
CA ASN A 108 -24.31 20.88 6.93
C ASN A 108 -25.74 20.36 7.12
N SER A 109 -25.99 19.47 8.08
CA SER A 109 -27.34 18.98 8.37
C SER A 109 -28.21 19.98 9.15
N TYR A 110 -27.63 21.03 9.75
CA TYR A 110 -28.37 22.18 10.30
C TYR A 110 -28.64 23.29 9.28
N GLN A 111 -28.10 23.20 8.06
CA GLN A 111 -28.27 24.17 6.98
C GLN A 111 -29.34 23.75 5.94
N LYS A 112 -30.04 22.64 6.17
CA LYS A 112 -31.08 22.09 5.30
C LYS A 112 -32.44 22.16 5.98
#